data_AF-A0A5B7BR59-F1
#
_entry.id   AF-A0A5B7BR59-F1
#
_cell.length_a   1.000
_cell.length_b   1.000
_cell.length_c   1.000
_cell.angle_alpha   90.00
_cell.angle_beta   90.00
_cell.angle_gamma   90.00
#
_symmetry.space_group_name_H-M   'P 1'
#
loop_
_entity.id
_entity.type
_entity.pdbx_description
1 polymer ?
#
loop_
_entity_poly.entity_id
_entity_poly.type
_entity_poly.pdbx_seq_one_letter_code
_entity_poly.pdbx_strand_id
1 'polypeptide(L)'
;DGEFLKLKFLKLQLLDIEQWNASSNHFPNLWRLVLDRCYKLKEVPSGLGDIPTLELIELQWPTDAAANSARQIQEEQRCNGNDELKILIYPPRVSFTSPYGRHSKARKTDDHRG
;
A
#
# COMPACT_ATOMS: atom_id res chain seq x y z
N ASP A 1 25.47 -15.75 -0.58
CA ASP A 1 24.33 -15.52 -1.50
C ASP A 1 23.45 -16.75 -1.58
N GLY A 2 22.23 -16.64 -1.09
CA GLY A 2 21.31 -17.77 -0.91
C GLY A 2 20.42 -17.59 0.32
N GLU A 3 20.08 -16.35 0.64
CA GLU A 3 19.23 -16.10 1.79
C GLU A 3 17.80 -16.47 1.43
N PHE A 4 17.13 -17.17 2.35
CA PHE A 4 15.70 -17.49 2.28
C PHE A 4 15.21 -18.28 1.05
N LEU A 5 16.03 -19.19 0.50
CA LEU A 5 15.66 -20.07 -0.61
C LEU A 5 14.40 -20.91 -0.38
N LYS A 6 13.92 -21.10 0.84
CA LYS A 6 12.70 -21.87 1.15
C LYS A 6 11.53 -20.99 1.58
N LEU A 7 11.73 -19.68 1.67
CA LEU A 7 10.72 -18.77 2.16
C LEU A 7 9.63 -18.57 1.12
N LYS A 8 8.43 -19.08 1.41
CA LYS A 8 7.24 -18.95 0.56
C LYS A 8 6.32 -17.82 0.99
N PHE A 9 6.42 -17.41 2.25
CA PHE A 9 5.56 -16.40 2.85
C PHE A 9 6.39 -15.41 3.65
N LEU A 10 6.22 -14.12 3.36
CA LEU A 10 6.84 -13.03 4.10
C LEU A 10 5.75 -12.07 4.58
N LYS A 11 5.66 -11.87 5.90
CA LYS A 11 4.83 -10.83 6.50
C LYS A 11 5.70 -9.82 7.21
N LEU A 12 5.57 -8.56 6.82
CA LEU A 12 6.14 -7.41 7.51
C LEU A 12 5.00 -6.65 8.18
N GLN A 13 5.11 -6.41 9.48
CA GLN A 13 4.03 -5.81 10.26
C GLN A 13 4.57 -4.71 11.18
N LEU A 14 3.90 -3.55 11.17
CA LEU A 14 4.21 -2.41 12.04
C LEU A 14 5.68 -1.99 11.97
N LEU A 15 6.27 -2.08 10.77
CA LEU A 15 7.65 -1.70 10.56
C LEU A 15 7.74 -0.24 10.13
N ASP A 16 8.65 0.47 10.78
CA ASP A 16 9.01 1.86 10.48
C ASP A 16 10.02 1.95 9.31
N ILE A 17 9.82 1.11 8.30
CA ILE A 17 10.67 1.07 7.11
C ILE A 17 10.19 2.13 6.13
N GLU A 18 11.08 3.07 5.79
CA GLU A 18 10.81 4.07 4.75
C GLU A 18 11.15 3.58 3.35
N GLN A 19 12.29 2.91 3.22
CA GLN A 19 12.80 2.35 1.97
C GLN A 19 13.01 0.87 2.17
N TRP A 20 12.46 0.07 1.27
CA TRP A 20 12.65 -1.36 1.28
C TRP A 20 13.39 -1.78 0.01
N ASN A 21 14.66 -2.14 0.16
CA ASN A 21 15.51 -2.59 -0.94
C ASN A 21 15.53 -4.13 -0.96
N ALA A 22 14.57 -4.73 -1.65
CA ALA A 22 14.56 -6.18 -1.91
C ALA A 22 14.78 -6.45 -3.40
N SER A 23 15.55 -7.50 -3.69
CA SER A 23 15.73 -8.03 -5.04
C SER A 23 15.11 -9.42 -5.13
N SER A 24 14.79 -9.84 -6.35
CA SER A 24 14.26 -11.19 -6.61
C SER A 24 15.20 -12.30 -6.11
N ASN A 25 16.51 -12.06 -6.17
CA ASN A 25 17.53 -12.99 -5.73
C ASN A 25 17.51 -13.28 -4.22
N HIS A 26 16.94 -12.37 -3.41
CA HIS A 26 16.85 -12.57 -1.96
C HIS A 26 15.71 -13.51 -1.58
N PHE A 27 14.71 -13.70 -2.45
CA PHE A 27 13.52 -14.50 -2.13
C PHE A 27 13.01 -15.29 -3.35
N PRO A 28 13.81 -16.19 -3.93
CA PRO A 28 13.51 -16.81 -5.22
C PRO A 28 12.27 -17.73 -5.22
N ASN A 29 11.78 -18.12 -4.04
CA ASN A 29 10.60 -18.98 -3.88
C ASN A 29 9.46 -18.27 -3.13
N LEU A 30 9.50 -16.95 -3.00
CA LEU A 30 8.45 -16.20 -2.33
C LEU A 30 7.18 -16.27 -3.16
N TRP A 31 6.11 -16.75 -2.55
CA TRP A 31 4.82 -16.89 -3.17
C TRP A 31 3.83 -15.82 -2.72
N ARG A 32 3.91 -15.43 -1.44
CA ARG A 32 3.03 -14.42 -0.84
C ARG A 32 3.78 -13.42 0.02
N LEU A 33 3.49 -12.16 -0.20
CA LEU A 33 3.97 -11.02 0.57
C LEU A 33 2.80 -10.31 1.25
N VAL A 34 2.93 -10.01 2.54
CA VAL A 34 1.97 -9.21 3.30
C VAL A 34 2.68 -8.04 3.97
N LEU A 35 2.22 -6.82 3.68
CA LEU A 35 2.66 -5.57 4.30
C LEU A 35 1.52 -5.05 5.16
N ASP A 36 1.63 -5.19 6.48
CA ASP A 36 0.59 -4.83 7.45
C ASP A 36 1.00 -3.61 8.27
N ARG A 37 0.32 -2.48 8.07
CA ARG A 37 0.54 -1.23 8.83
C ARG A 37 1.98 -0.72 8.75
N CYS A 38 2.61 -0.84 7.58
CA CYS A 38 3.92 -0.24 7.28
C CYS A 38 3.74 1.21 6.82
N TYR A 39 3.41 2.11 7.75
CA TYR A 39 2.97 3.48 7.42
C TYR A 39 4.06 4.41 6.89
N LYS A 40 5.33 4.05 7.08
CA LYS A 40 6.45 4.84 6.57
C LYS A 40 6.89 4.41 5.17
N LEU A 41 6.42 3.25 4.70
CA LEU A 41 6.86 2.69 3.44
C LEU A 41 6.43 3.58 2.29
N LYS A 42 7.42 4.03 1.50
CA LYS A 42 7.20 4.91 0.35
C LYS A 42 6.85 4.13 -0.90
N GLU A 43 7.46 2.97 -1.07
CA GLU A 43 7.30 2.14 -2.26
C GLU A 43 7.51 0.66 -1.96
N VAL A 44 6.89 -0.18 -2.78
CA VAL A 44 7.20 -1.61 -2.83
C VAL A 44 8.34 -1.78 -3.83
N PRO A 45 9.44 -2.46 -3.49
CA PRO A 45 10.56 -2.62 -4.42
C PRO A 45 10.11 -3.37 -5.68
N SER A 46 10.37 -2.78 -6.84
CA SER A 46 10.00 -3.32 -8.15
C SER A 46 10.62 -4.69 -8.42
N GLY A 47 11.82 -4.94 -7.90
CA GLY A 47 12.50 -6.23 -8.02
C GLY A 47 11.76 -7.41 -7.36
N LEU A 48 10.71 -7.16 -6.56
CA LEU A 48 9.81 -8.23 -6.10
C LEU A 48 8.85 -8.70 -7.20
N GLY A 49 8.47 -7.83 -8.14
CA GLY A 49 7.68 -8.20 -9.30
C GLY A 49 8.39 -9.21 -10.19
N ASP A 50 9.73 -9.19 -10.20
CA ASP A 50 10.56 -10.11 -10.98
C ASP A 50 10.71 -11.49 -10.32
N ILE A 51 10.11 -11.73 -9.16
CA ILE A 51 10.12 -13.05 -8.53
C ILE A 51 9.10 -13.94 -9.26
N PRO A 52 9.54 -14.99 -9.98
CA PRO A 52 8.65 -15.78 -10.82
C PRO A 52 7.60 -16.58 -10.03
N THR A 53 7.86 -16.85 -8.76
CA THR A 53 6.93 -17.58 -7.89
C THR A 53 5.94 -16.67 -7.16
N LEU A 54 6.12 -15.35 -7.22
CA LEU A 54 5.30 -14.41 -6.47
C LEU A 54 3.95 -14.25 -7.16
N GLU A 55 2.89 -14.72 -6.51
CA GLU A 55 1.53 -14.65 -7.04
C GLU A 55 0.66 -13.66 -6.26
N LEU A 56 1.07 -13.26 -5.05
CA LEU A 56 0.21 -12.47 -4.18
C LEU A 56 0.98 -11.42 -3.36
N ILE A 57 0.58 -10.16 -3.50
CA ILE A 57 0.99 -9.06 -2.65
C ILE A 57 -0.24 -8.48 -1.94
N GLU A 58 -0.23 -8.49 -0.61
CA GLU A 58 -1.26 -7.90 0.22
C GLU A 58 -0.73 -6.67 0.95
N LEU A 59 -1.43 -5.55 0.80
CA LEU A 59 -1.16 -4.33 1.54
C LEU A 59 -2.33 -4.05 2.48
N GLN A 60 -2.09 -4.17 3.79
CA GLN A 60 -3.06 -3.85 4.83
C GLN A 60 -2.74 -2.49 5.44
N TRP A 61 -3.65 -1.55 5.23
CA TRP A 61 -3.55 -0.14 5.63
C TRP A 61 -2.27 0.53 5.10
N PRO A 62 -1.99 0.46 3.78
CA PRO A 62 -0.81 1.10 3.22
C PRO A 62 -0.95 2.62 3.12
N THR A 63 0.18 3.28 2.89
CA THR A 63 0.20 4.64 2.36
C THR A 63 -0.26 4.66 0.90
N ASP A 64 -0.74 5.80 0.42
CA ASP A 64 -1.07 5.97 -1.01
C ASP A 64 0.15 5.71 -1.91
N ALA A 65 1.34 6.10 -1.45
CA ALA A 65 2.58 5.89 -2.18
C ALA A 65 2.90 4.39 -2.36
N ALA A 66 2.85 3.61 -1.27
CA ALA A 66 3.06 2.16 -1.33
C ALA A 66 1.98 1.45 -2.17
N ALA A 67 0.71 1.88 -2.07
CA ALA A 67 -0.38 1.35 -2.87
C ALA A 67 -0.20 1.64 -4.37
N ASN A 68 0.23 2.84 -4.73
CA ASN A 68 0.48 3.22 -6.13
C ASN A 68 1.67 2.46 -6.71
N SER A 69 2.77 2.37 -5.96
CA SER A 69 3.94 1.57 -6.36
C SER A 69 3.58 0.10 -6.56
N ALA A 70 2.79 -0.49 -5.66
CA ALA A 70 2.29 -1.86 -5.85
C ALA A 70 1.49 -2.00 -7.16
N ARG A 71 0.53 -1.10 -7.42
CA ARG A 71 -0.26 -1.11 -8.67
C ARG A 71 0.63 -1.00 -9.92
N GLN A 72 1.68 -0.18 -9.87
CA GLN A 72 2.62 -0.05 -10.97
C GLN A 72 3.33 -1.39 -11.26
N ILE A 73 3.78 -2.10 -10.22
CA ILE A 73 4.36 -3.44 -10.38
C ILE A 73 3.37 -4.39 -11.07
N GLN A 74 2.10 -4.37 -10.69
CA GLN A 74 1.09 -5.21 -11.33
C GLN A 74 0.92 -4.88 -12.81
N GLU A 75 0.87 -3.60 -13.17
CA GLU A 75 0.73 -3.17 -14.56
C GLU A 75 1.95 -3.57 -15.39
N GLU A 76 3.16 -3.39 -14.85
CA GLU A 76 4.41 -3.81 -15.49
C GLU A 76 4.44 -5.33 -15.74
N GLN A 77 4.01 -6.13 -14.76
CA GLN A 77 3.92 -7.58 -14.92
C GLN A 77 2.90 -7.98 -16.00
N ARG A 78 1.75 -7.31 -16.06
CA ARG A 78 0.74 -7.54 -17.12
C ARG A 78 1.27 -7.17 -18.50
N CYS A 79 1.99 -6.05 -18.63
CA CYS A 79 2.65 -5.69 -19.89
C CYS A 79 3.68 -6.73 -20.35
N ASN A 80 4.29 -7.44 -19.40
CA ASN A 80 5.24 -8.52 -19.65
C ASN A 80 4.56 -9.90 -19.83
N GLY A 81 3.22 -9.97 -19.80
CA GLY A 81 2.45 -11.19 -20.00
C GLY A 81 2.24 -12.04 -18.75
N ASN A 82 2.50 -11.49 -17.56
CA ASN A 82 2.23 -12.14 -16.28
C ASN A 82 0.93 -11.60 -15.65
N ASP A 83 -0.18 -12.28 -15.89
CA ASP A 83 -1.49 -11.97 -15.30
C ASP A 83 -1.73 -12.67 -13.95
N GLU A 84 -0.81 -13.55 -13.50
CA GLU A 84 -0.99 -14.34 -12.28
C GLU A 84 -0.72 -13.53 -11.01
N LEU A 85 0.10 -12.47 -11.09
CA LEU A 85 0.37 -11.60 -9.95
C LEU A 85 -0.87 -10.80 -9.53
N LYS A 86 -1.36 -11.10 -8.33
CA LYS A 86 -2.50 -10.42 -7.70
C LYS A 86 -2.04 -9.44 -6.63
N ILE A 87 -2.61 -8.25 -6.66
CA ILE A 87 -2.42 -7.23 -5.62
C ILE A 87 -3.74 -6.95 -4.92
N LEU A 88 -3.73 -7.12 -3.59
CA LEU A 88 -4.88 -6.86 -2.74
C LEU A 88 -4.54 -5.70 -1.79
N ILE A 89 -5.31 -4.61 -1.89
CA ILE A 89 -5.14 -3.42 -1.06
C ILE A 89 -6.35 -3.30 -0.13
N TYR A 90 -6.08 -3.32 1.16
CA TYR A 90 -7.08 -3.16 2.21
C TYR A 90 -6.85 -1.80 2.88
N PRO A 91 -7.58 -0.74 2.49
CA PRO A 91 -7.43 0.56 3.13
C PRO A 91 -7.88 0.52 4.60
N PRO A 92 -7.47 1.50 5.44
CA PRO A 92 -8.03 1.65 6.77
C PRO A 92 -9.56 1.81 6.67
N ARG A 93 -10.29 1.22 7.62
CA ARG A 93 -11.72 1.53 7.75
C ARG A 93 -11.85 3.01 8.14
N VAL A 94 -12.12 3.87 7.17
CA VAL A 94 -12.47 5.26 7.45
C VAL A 94 -13.84 5.27 8.13
N SER A 95 -13.87 5.68 9.40
CA SER A 95 -15.13 6.11 10.02
C SER A 95 -15.55 7.39 9.32
N PHE A 96 -16.66 7.35 8.58
CA PHE A 96 -17.27 8.53 7.98
C PHE A 96 -17.55 9.57 9.07
N THR A 97 -16.63 10.51 9.30
CA THR A 97 -16.99 11.75 9.96
C THR A 97 -17.79 12.54 8.94
N SER A 98 -19.10 12.53 9.12
CA SER A 98 -20.10 13.23 8.31
C SER A 98 -19.62 14.63 7.87
N PRO A 99 -19.71 15.00 6.58
CA PRO A 99 -19.24 16.28 6.07
C PRO A 99 -20.12 17.49 6.48
N TYR A 100 -21.19 17.26 7.24
CA TYR A 100 -22.04 18.34 7.74
C TYR A 100 -21.43 19.02 8.97
N GLY A 101 -20.44 19.88 8.73
CA GLY A 101 -20.06 20.94 9.65
C GLY A 101 -21.26 21.86 9.92
N ARG A 102 -21.58 22.08 11.20
CA ARG A 102 -22.60 23.07 11.60
C ARG A 102 -22.16 24.46 11.13
N HIS A 103 -22.84 25.01 10.14
CA HIS A 103 -22.84 26.44 9.90
C HIS A 103 -23.61 27.14 11.02
N SER A 104 -22.90 27.75 11.96
CA SER A 104 -23.48 28.77 12.85
C SER A 104 -23.67 30.05 12.04
N LYS A 105 -24.88 30.32 11.53
CA LYS A 105 -25.23 31.64 10.97
C LYS A 105 -25.14 32.69 12.08
N ALA A 106 -24.15 33.59 12.01
CA ALA A 106 -24.19 34.84 12.74
C ALA A 106 -25.32 35.71 12.18
N ARG A 107 -26.31 36.07 13.01
CA ARG A 107 -27.27 37.12 12.68
C ARG A 107 -26.54 38.47 12.85
N LYS A 108 -26.29 39.18 11.76
CA LYS A 108 -26.19 40.65 11.81
C LYS A 108 -27.62 41.18 11.90
N THR A 109 -27.94 41.86 12.99
CA THR A 109 -29.04 42.81 13.02
C THR A 109 -28.42 44.19 12.88
N ASP A 110 -28.68 44.81 11.74
CA ASP A 110 -28.35 46.20 11.46
C ASP A 110 -29.11 47.11 12.43
N ASP A 111 -28.38 48.03 13.05
CA ASP A 111 -28.94 49.13 13.82
C ASP A 111 -29.21 50.29 12.85
N HIS A 112 -30.48 50.68 12.73
CA HIS A 112 -30.93 51.88 12.04
C HIS A 112 -31.98 52.57 12.92
N ARG A 113 -31.56 53.65 13.58
CA ARG A 113 -32.35 54.80 14.02
C ARG A 113 -31.31 55.87 14.38
N GLY A 114 -31.27 57.03 13.75
CA GLY A 114 -32.36 57.96 13.44
C GLY A 114 -32.01 59.25 14.15
#